data_AF-A0A1G8A2G6-F1
#
_entry.id   AF-A0A1G8A2G6-F1
#
_cell.length_a   1.000
_cell.length_b   1.000
_cell.length_c   1.000
_cell.angle_alpha   90.00
_cell.angle_beta   90.00
_cell.angle_gamma   90.00
#
_symmetry.space_group_name_H-M   'P 1'
#
loop_
_entity.id
_entity.type
_entity.pdbx_description
1 polymer ?
#
loop_
_entity_poly.entity_id
_entity_poly.type
_entity_poly.pdbx_seq_one_letter_code
_entity_poly.pdbx_strand_id
1 'polypeptide(L)'
;MRTKYLLTIFSIVLFAAVSFTSQTNPLVGKWENSGVFKGDPYKFLAIFRANGSFDGFMNNKEFVSGTYHMNHDTLYMSDPTCNAKYEGKYKVEFFGQLDSLKFHVIQDTCKGRVEGTNGFLFKRVRQAVKK
;
A
#
# COMPACT_ATOMS: atom_id res chain seq x y z
N MET A 1 35.68 39.82 11.85
CA MET A 1 34.60 39.64 10.86
C MET A 1 34.46 38.19 10.35
N ARG A 2 34.97 37.16 11.06
CA ARG A 2 34.88 35.73 10.65
C ARG A 2 33.86 34.90 11.46
N THR A 3 33.56 35.32 12.68
CA THR A 3 32.68 34.59 13.62
C THR A 3 31.19 34.62 13.24
N LYS A 4 30.74 35.65 12.50
CA LYS A 4 29.33 35.76 12.08
C LYS A 4 28.93 34.77 10.99
N TYR A 5 29.87 34.30 10.17
CA TYR A 5 29.59 33.35 9.08
C TYR A 5 29.43 31.91 9.57
N LEU A 6 30.11 31.54 10.66
CA LEU A 6 30.03 30.20 11.25
C LEU A 6 28.64 29.92 11.88
N LEU A 7 28.02 30.94 12.48
CA LEU A 7 26.67 30.84 13.04
C LEU A 7 25.59 30.70 11.97
N THR A 8 25.78 31.32 10.80
CA THR A 8 24.84 31.21 9.67
C THR A 8 24.89 29.83 9.02
N ILE A 9 26.08 29.24 8.87
CA ILE A 9 26.24 27.90 8.29
C ILE A 9 25.61 26.83 9.20
N PHE A 10 25.78 26.96 10.52
CA PHE A 10 25.18 26.03 11.48
C PHE A 10 23.64 26.03 11.43
N SER A 11 23.03 27.20 11.22
CA SER A 11 21.57 27.33 11.11
C SER A 11 20.99 26.69 9.84
N ILE A 12 21.74 26.66 8.73
CA ILE A 12 21.31 26.04 7.47
C ILE A 12 21.33 24.50 7.57
N VAL A 13 22.33 23.94 8.26
CA VAL A 13 22.42 22.48 8.48
C VAL A 13 21.31 21.97 9.40
N LEU A 14 20.93 22.75 10.41
CA LEU A 14 19.82 22.42 11.31
C LEU A 14 18.46 22.41 10.60
N PHE A 15 18.22 23.29 9.63
CA PHE A 15 16.97 23.28 8.84
C PHE A 15 16.88 22.11 7.86
N ALA A 16 18.00 21.65 7.29
CA ALA A 16 18.02 20.52 6.37
C ALA A 16 17.69 19.17 7.06
N ALA A 17 17.93 19.04 8.36
CA ALA A 17 17.67 17.82 9.11
C ALA A 17 16.17 17.58 9.42
N VAL A 18 15.33 18.63 9.37
CA VAL A 18 13.90 18.55 9.75
C VAL A 18 13.00 18.17 8.57
N SER A 19 13.53 18.09 7.35
CA SER A 19 12.74 17.74 6.16
C SER A 19 12.56 16.24 5.93
N PHE A 20 13.11 15.37 6.77
CA PHE A 20 12.80 13.94 6.76
C PHE A 20 11.46 13.68 7.46
N THR A 21 10.37 14.12 6.85
CA THR A 21 9.05 13.64 7.22
C THR A 21 9.00 12.15 6.90
N SER A 22 8.61 11.31 7.87
CA SER A 22 8.36 9.91 7.57
C SER A 22 7.25 9.88 6.52
N GLN A 23 7.58 9.49 5.29
CA GLN A 23 6.58 9.40 4.24
C GLN A 23 5.57 8.33 4.66
N THR A 24 4.40 8.77 5.12
CA THR A 24 3.33 7.88 5.56
C THR A 24 2.99 6.97 4.38
N ASN A 25 3.12 5.66 4.57
CA ASN A 25 2.88 4.68 3.51
C ASN A 25 1.46 4.90 2.94
N PRO A 26 1.31 5.34 1.67
CA PRO A 26 0.02 5.71 1.11
C PRO A 26 -0.92 4.50 0.97
N LEU A 27 -0.39 3.28 1.01
CA LEU A 27 -1.18 2.06 0.95
C LEU A 27 -1.99 1.82 2.23
N VAL A 28 -1.56 2.36 3.37
CA VAL A 28 -2.28 2.17 4.65
C VAL A 28 -3.71 2.69 4.52
N GLY A 29 -4.67 1.86 4.94
CA GLY A 29 -6.10 2.15 4.88
C GLY A 29 -6.94 1.01 4.31
N LYS A 30 -8.19 1.34 3.98
CA LYS A 30 -9.17 0.40 3.43
C LYS A 30 -9.38 0.68 1.95
N TRP A 31 -9.43 -0.38 1.17
CA TRP A 31 -9.51 -0.35 -0.29
C TRP A 31 -10.53 -1.35 -0.75
N GLU A 32 -11.42 -0.96 -1.66
CA GLU A 32 -12.45 -1.85 -2.17
C GLU A 32 -12.45 -1.92 -3.69
N ASN A 33 -12.91 -3.06 -4.18
CA ASN A 33 -13.35 -3.26 -5.56
C ASN A 33 -14.64 -4.08 -5.51
N SER A 34 -15.56 -3.79 -6.42
CA SER A 34 -16.75 -4.59 -6.61
C SER A 34 -17.07 -4.71 -8.09
N GLY A 35 -17.65 -5.83 -8.49
CA GLY A 35 -18.03 -6.06 -9.87
C GLY A 35 -18.80 -7.36 -10.02
N VAL A 36 -18.74 -7.93 -11.21
CA VAL A 36 -19.31 -9.24 -11.54
C VAL A 36 -18.19 -10.14 -12.05
N PHE A 37 -18.07 -11.33 -11.50
CA PHE A 37 -17.10 -12.34 -11.93
C PHE A 37 -17.84 -13.66 -12.17
N LYS A 38 -17.73 -14.20 -13.38
CA LYS A 38 -18.45 -15.43 -13.81
C LYS A 38 -19.98 -15.38 -13.61
N GLY A 39 -20.58 -14.19 -13.69
CA GLY A 39 -22.01 -13.99 -13.52
C GLY A 39 -22.45 -13.67 -12.10
N ASP A 40 -21.57 -13.87 -11.10
CA ASP A 40 -21.87 -13.58 -9.71
C ASP A 40 -21.31 -12.22 -9.29
N PRO A 41 -22.08 -11.42 -8.52
CA PRO A 41 -21.56 -10.20 -7.94
C PRO A 41 -20.49 -10.52 -6.90
N TYR A 42 -19.43 -9.72 -6.86
CA TYR A 42 -18.43 -9.78 -5.81
C TYR A 42 -18.14 -8.39 -5.25
N LYS A 43 -17.78 -8.38 -3.96
CA LYS A 43 -17.19 -7.24 -3.28
C LYS A 43 -15.93 -7.70 -2.57
N PHE A 44 -14.80 -7.14 -2.94
CA PHE A 44 -13.52 -7.36 -2.30
C PHE A 44 -13.13 -6.12 -1.48
N LEU A 45 -12.72 -6.33 -0.23
CA LEU A 45 -12.20 -5.30 0.67
C LEU A 45 -10.81 -5.71 1.15
N ALA A 46 -9.80 -4.90 0.88
CA ALA A 46 -8.46 -5.01 1.43
C ALA A 46 -8.24 -3.98 2.54
N ILE A 47 -7.62 -4.39 3.63
CA ILE A 47 -7.26 -3.53 4.76
C ILE A 47 -5.76 -3.64 4.98
N PHE A 48 -5.01 -2.57 4.70
CA PHE A 48 -3.58 -2.49 4.94
C PHE A 48 -3.30 -1.67 6.21
N ARG A 49 -2.59 -2.25 7.17
CA ARG A 49 -2.32 -1.64 8.48
C ARG A 49 -0.88 -1.11 8.55
N ALA A 50 -0.70 -0.05 9.33
CA ALA A 50 0.62 0.58 9.52
C ALA A 50 1.67 -0.36 10.15
N ASN A 51 1.26 -1.44 10.82
CA ASN A 51 2.16 -2.46 11.36
C ASN A 51 2.65 -3.48 10.31
N GLY A 52 2.30 -3.30 9.03
CA GLY A 52 2.72 -4.19 7.95
C GLY A 52 1.87 -5.46 7.83
N SER A 53 0.70 -5.55 8.45
CA SER A 53 -0.24 -6.64 8.17
C SER A 53 -1.38 -6.21 7.25
N PHE A 54 -1.94 -7.16 6.51
CA PHE A 54 -3.12 -6.93 5.70
C PHE A 54 -4.14 -8.05 5.85
N ASP A 55 -5.41 -7.72 5.60
CA ASP A 55 -6.50 -8.69 5.41
C ASP A 55 -7.27 -8.36 4.14
N GLY A 56 -7.73 -9.40 3.45
CA GLY A 56 -8.63 -9.36 2.32
C GLY A 56 -9.93 -10.09 2.65
N PHE A 57 -11.05 -9.45 2.38
CA PHE A 57 -12.40 -9.99 2.58
C PHE A 57 -13.12 -10.08 1.25
N MET A 58 -13.65 -11.25 0.93
CA MET A 58 -14.53 -11.48 -0.21
C MET A 58 -15.96 -11.62 0.31
N ASN A 59 -16.86 -10.74 -0.14
CA ASN A 59 -18.27 -10.73 0.30
C ASN A 59 -18.42 -10.78 1.84
N ASN A 60 -17.65 -9.94 2.53
CA ASN A 60 -17.56 -9.84 4.00
C ASN A 60 -17.03 -11.07 4.74
N LYS A 61 -16.57 -12.12 4.04
CA LYS A 61 -15.88 -13.26 4.63
C LYS A 61 -14.37 -13.10 4.44
N GLU A 62 -13.59 -13.38 5.48
CA GLU A 62 -12.13 -13.40 5.38
C GLU A 62 -11.71 -14.36 4.27
N PHE A 63 -10.86 -13.86 3.37
CA PHE A 63 -10.40 -14.57 2.19
C PHE A 63 -8.89 -14.83 2.25
N VAL A 64 -8.12 -13.84 2.74
CA VAL A 64 -6.66 -13.94 2.87
C VAL A 64 -6.17 -12.97 3.93
N SER A 65 -5.11 -13.34 4.64
CA SER A 65 -4.40 -12.46 5.57
C SER A 65 -2.90 -12.73 5.51
N GLY A 66 -2.11 -11.69 5.78
CA GLY A 66 -0.67 -11.81 5.67
C GLY A 66 0.08 -10.55 6.08
N THR A 67 1.32 -10.48 5.62
CA THR A 67 2.24 -9.36 5.87
C THR A 67 2.62 -8.68 4.58
N TYR A 68 2.88 -7.39 4.67
CA TYR A 68 3.35 -6.59 3.57
C TYR A 68 4.35 -5.53 4.02
N HIS A 69 5.17 -5.10 3.09
CA HIS A 69 5.96 -3.89 3.24
C HIS A 69 6.05 -3.14 1.91
N MET A 70 6.39 -1.86 2.00
CA MET A 70 6.54 -0.98 0.84
C MET A 70 7.98 -0.46 0.77
N ASN A 71 8.55 -0.48 -0.42
CA ASN A 71 9.75 0.27 -0.75
C ASN A 71 9.41 1.18 -1.94
N HIS A 72 9.26 2.48 -1.70
CA HIS A 72 8.77 3.45 -2.69
C HIS A 72 7.43 3.02 -3.31
N ASP A 73 7.42 2.70 -4.60
CA ASP A 73 6.25 2.23 -5.37
C ASP A 73 6.15 0.71 -5.43
N THR A 74 7.02 -0.02 -4.74
CA THR A 74 7.05 -1.49 -4.77
C THR A 74 6.46 -2.08 -3.50
N LEU A 75 5.39 -2.85 -3.66
CA LEU A 75 4.75 -3.68 -2.65
C LEU A 75 5.39 -5.08 -2.63
N TYR A 76 5.70 -5.53 -1.43
CA TYR A 76 6.12 -6.89 -1.13
C TYR A 76 5.04 -7.50 -0.23
N MET A 77 4.53 -8.68 -0.59
CA MET A 77 3.41 -9.30 0.10
C MET A 77 3.65 -10.79 0.31
N SER A 78 3.35 -11.28 1.51
CA SER A 78 3.40 -12.70 1.86
C SER A 78 2.16 -13.10 2.63
N ASP A 79 1.69 -14.31 2.38
CA ASP A 79 0.52 -14.90 3.02
C ASP A 79 0.68 -16.44 3.06
N PRO A 80 0.01 -17.12 4.00
CA PRO A 80 0.13 -18.58 4.14
C PRO A 80 -0.38 -19.38 2.92
N THR A 81 -1.30 -18.82 2.13
CA THR A 81 -1.87 -19.53 0.96
C THR A 81 -0.85 -19.68 -0.18
N CYS A 82 0.17 -18.81 -0.17
CA CYS A 82 1.23 -18.72 -1.17
C CYS A 82 2.64 -18.94 -0.60
N ASN A 83 2.76 -19.70 0.50
CA ASN A 83 3.97 -19.88 1.30
C ASN A 83 4.41 -18.59 2.04
N ALA A 84 4.24 -18.59 3.37
CA ALA A 84 4.56 -17.46 4.24
C ALA A 84 6.05 -17.04 4.27
N LYS A 85 6.96 -17.83 3.69
CA LYS A 85 8.38 -17.47 3.54
C LYS A 85 8.71 -16.82 2.21
N TYR A 86 7.75 -16.78 1.29
CA TYR A 86 7.92 -16.22 -0.04
C TYR A 86 7.14 -14.92 -0.19
N GLU A 87 7.79 -13.92 -0.78
CA GLU A 87 7.20 -12.62 -1.06
C GLU A 87 6.96 -12.44 -2.55
N GLY A 88 5.72 -12.12 -2.90
CA GLY A 88 5.38 -11.57 -4.20
C GLY A 88 5.72 -10.09 -4.27
N LYS A 89 6.18 -9.63 -5.43
CA LYS A 89 6.59 -8.24 -5.70
C LYS A 89 5.70 -7.60 -6.75
N TYR A 90 5.20 -6.41 -6.43
CA TYR A 90 4.22 -5.69 -7.22
C TYR A 90 4.58 -4.21 -7.27
N LYS A 91 4.46 -3.60 -8.45
CA LYS A 91 4.45 -2.13 -8.55
C LYS A 91 3.05 -1.63 -8.20
N VAL A 92 2.97 -0.62 -7.36
CA VAL A 92 1.74 0.06 -6.97
C VAL A 92 1.66 1.40 -7.67
N GLU A 93 0.68 1.54 -8.53
CA GLU A 93 0.39 2.80 -9.21
C GLU A 93 -0.79 3.48 -8.51
N PHE A 94 -0.54 4.61 -7.85
CA PHE A 94 -1.59 5.44 -7.28
C PHE A 94 -2.03 6.52 -8.28
N PHE A 95 -3.34 6.75 -8.37
CA PHE A 95 -3.93 7.79 -9.23
C PHE A 95 -5.17 8.39 -8.55
N GLY A 96 -5.80 9.39 -9.18
CA GLY A 96 -7.01 10.03 -8.63
C GLY A 96 -6.78 10.71 -7.27
N GLN A 97 -5.67 11.42 -7.08
CA GLN A 97 -5.31 12.01 -5.77
C GLN A 97 -5.13 10.97 -4.65
N LEU A 98 -4.51 9.83 -4.95
CA LEU A 98 -4.22 8.73 -4.00
C LEU A 98 -5.47 8.02 -3.45
N ASP A 99 -6.61 8.17 -4.13
CA ASP A 99 -7.85 7.47 -3.79
C ASP A 99 -8.12 6.24 -4.65
N SER A 100 -7.25 5.98 -5.63
CA SER A 100 -7.35 4.84 -6.52
C SER A 100 -5.96 4.24 -6.70
N LEU A 101 -5.87 2.92 -6.81
CA LEU A 101 -4.62 2.24 -7.10
C LEU A 101 -4.79 1.06 -8.05
N LYS A 102 -3.69 0.69 -8.69
CA LYS A 102 -3.55 -0.50 -9.52
C LYS A 102 -2.25 -1.23 -9.17
N PHE A 103 -2.31 -2.55 -9.08
CA PHE A 103 -1.12 -3.36 -8.91
C PHE A 103 -0.64 -3.91 -10.26
N HIS A 104 0.68 -3.97 -10.43
CA HIS A 104 1.32 -4.61 -11.58
C HIS A 104 2.33 -5.64 -11.07
N VAL A 105 2.22 -6.89 -11.50
CA VAL A 105 3.17 -7.92 -11.08
C VAL A 105 4.56 -7.59 -11.59
N ILE A 106 5.54 -7.60 -10.67
CA ILE A 106 6.97 -7.58 -11.01
C ILE A 106 7.50 -9.02 -10.97
N GLN A 107 7.26 -9.71 -9.85
CA GLN A 107 7.75 -11.06 -9.62
C GLN A 107 6.88 -11.77 -8.59
N ASP A 108 6.17 -12.80 -9.00
CA ASP A 108 5.43 -13.65 -8.07
C ASP A 108 5.21 -15.05 -8.67
N THR A 109 5.63 -16.09 -7.98
CA THR A 109 5.45 -17.48 -8.42
C THR A 109 4.13 -18.09 -7.98
N CYS A 110 3.39 -17.44 -7.07
CA CYS A 110 2.08 -17.91 -6.64
C CYS A 110 0.99 -17.50 -7.64
N LYS A 111 0.51 -18.44 -8.44
CA LYS A 111 -0.51 -18.18 -9.48
C LYS A 111 -1.78 -17.54 -8.93
N GLY A 112 -2.32 -18.02 -7.81
CA GLY A 112 -3.55 -17.48 -7.23
C GLY A 112 -3.42 -16.00 -6.83
N ARG A 113 -2.28 -15.60 -6.27
CA ARG A 113 -2.00 -14.20 -5.92
C ARG A 113 -1.77 -13.34 -7.15
N VAL A 114 -1.04 -13.85 -8.15
CA VAL A 114 -0.88 -13.19 -9.46
C VAL A 114 -2.23 -12.92 -10.12
N GLU A 115 -3.09 -13.94 -10.22
CA GLU A 115 -4.40 -13.83 -10.85
C GLU A 115 -5.34 -12.89 -10.10
N GLY A 116 -5.26 -12.88 -8.76
CA GLY A 116 -6.08 -11.99 -7.92
C GLY A 116 -5.58 -10.55 -7.82
N THR A 117 -4.32 -10.28 -8.18
CA THR A 117 -3.69 -8.98 -7.92
C THR A 117 -3.29 -8.25 -9.21
N ASN A 118 -2.85 -8.96 -10.25
CA ASN A 118 -2.30 -8.32 -11.45
C ASN A 118 -3.35 -7.49 -12.20
N GLY A 119 -3.10 -6.20 -12.33
CA GLY A 119 -4.01 -5.26 -12.96
C GLY A 119 -5.28 -4.97 -12.15
N PHE A 120 -5.39 -5.51 -10.94
CA PHE A 120 -6.56 -5.34 -10.10
C PHE A 120 -6.63 -3.88 -9.61
N LEU A 121 -7.81 -3.29 -9.78
CA LEU A 121 -8.07 -1.89 -9.45
C LEU A 121 -8.69 -1.79 -8.06
N PHE A 122 -8.27 -0.83 -7.27
CA PHE A 122 -8.89 -0.54 -5.98
C PHE A 122 -9.27 0.92 -5.89
N LYS A 123 -10.36 1.19 -5.17
CA LYS A 123 -10.74 2.52 -4.71
C LYS A 123 -10.62 2.60 -3.19
N ARG A 124 -10.11 3.69 -2.68
CA ARG A 124 -10.00 3.96 -1.25
C ARG A 124 -11.39 4.11 -0.66
N VAL A 125 -11.66 3.38 0.42
CA VAL A 125 -12.86 3.55 1.21
C VAL A 125 -12.67 4.79 2.08
N ARG A 126 -13.32 5.90 1.71
CA ARG A 126 -13.38 7.08 2.57
C ARG A 126 -14.39 6.79 3.68
N GLN A 127 -14.01 7.03 4.94
CA GLN A 127 -15.00 7.07 6.01
C GLN A 127 -15.98 8.20 5.67
N ALA A 128 -17.29 7.90 5.70
CA ALA A 128 -18.27 8.96 5.67
C ALA A 128 -18.01 9.87 6.88
N VAL A 129 -17.66 11.13 6.63
CA VAL A 129 -17.70 12.15 7.68
C VAL A 129 -19.17 12.25 8.05
N LYS A 130 -19.56 11.63 9.17
CA LYS A 130 -20.84 11.96 9.80
C LYS A 130 -20.75 13.43 10.17
N LYS A 131 -21.46 14.28 9.42
CA LYS A 131 -21.76 15.65 9.84
C LYS A 131 -22.69 15.60 11.04
#